data_AF-A0A0D6M163-F1
#
_entry.id   AF-A0A0D6M163-F1
#
_cell.length_a   1.000
_cell.length_b   1.000
_cell.length_c   1.000
_cell.angle_alpha   90.00
_cell.angle_beta   90.00
_cell.angle_gamma   90.00
#
_symmetry.space_group_name_H-M   'P 1'
#
loop_
_entity.id
_entity.type
_entity.pdbx_description
1 polymer ?
#
loop_
_entity_poly.entity_id
_entity_poly.type
_entity_poly.pdbx_seq_one_letter_code
_entity_poly.pdbx_strand_id
1 'polypeptide(L)'
;MRCINGEVELISPPHIPYQVCAEEFCRTYGNPLANETMRFPPEVILHDHQVRWKFTENETTAIIEINCPATPFCQNIDCIFCSIAILNPECWPTAAIIAVTILLYLVISGCYVFLYVPITLGWPLRVLTSFICRCLRSVINGIDVVTRRTRRGFRNPQRPVDLIELLAVLCIFTSTMAEANGCQQVDVFSHVSTVCSRSDDGQTCKVQLSEVLKINPFKRQACFKLHHNSTSLHEIHVQWKSLILLCEPVTDVFTRETNYNVVDSKRRPHTGSCKGGKCADINATSLIPELEHGNKYPGITACVESCGGLGCDCFYWSSGCLFYRIYLTPNSPQVYEIFHCNRWRDAAKVEITHFDAIKGTADSYLAHLRPNIPVSWKFFTLALSSITVPPIPLLNLLFISDGNHTAIWHSNKKPALQCPNHTAAKNLDCDIVEDCTCYPAETQANCKCRQVDISSWFDNIQHRLPVVLPPVTFRQTREGQVQATISSMTTSEIILSIKDNSKTTPRQQTRQQQLPRQQQPTSLWTAPSAQ
;
A
#
# COMPACT_ATOMS: atom_id res chain seq x y z
N MET A 1 -21.64 -7.29 6.42
CA MET A 1 -20.91 -6.64 5.31
C MET A 1 -21.43 -7.18 3.99
N ARG A 2 -21.61 -6.33 2.97
CA ARG A 2 -22.06 -6.72 1.63
C ARG A 2 -21.33 -5.91 0.57
N CYS A 3 -20.85 -6.57 -0.48
CA CYS A 3 -20.26 -5.89 -1.64
C CYS A 3 -21.39 -5.32 -2.52
N ILE A 4 -21.26 -4.05 -2.88
CA ILE A 4 -22.06 -3.31 -3.86
C ILE A 4 -21.10 -2.86 -4.97
N ASN A 5 -21.59 -2.48 -6.15
CA ASN A 5 -20.74 -2.03 -7.26
C ASN A 5 -19.83 -0.86 -6.82
N GLY A 6 -18.54 -1.14 -6.62
CA GLY A 6 -17.52 -0.18 -6.19
C GLY A 6 -17.54 0.21 -4.71
N GLU A 7 -18.48 -0.33 -3.94
CA GLU A 7 -18.74 0.05 -2.54
C GLU A 7 -18.89 -1.18 -1.65
N VAL A 8 -18.68 -0.99 -0.35
CA VAL A 8 -19.01 -1.99 0.66
C VAL A 8 -19.95 -1.40 1.69
N GLU A 9 -21.09 -2.04 1.85
CA GLU A 9 -22.08 -1.73 2.89
C GLU A 9 -21.72 -2.46 4.18
N LEU A 10 -21.63 -1.67 5.25
CA LEU A 10 -21.25 -2.11 6.58
C LEU A 10 -22.43 -1.86 7.52
N ILE A 11 -22.90 -2.93 8.16
CA ILE A 11 -23.95 -2.87 9.17
C ILE A 11 -23.30 -3.27 10.48
N SER A 12 -23.13 -2.32 11.39
CA SER A 12 -22.46 -2.51 12.68
C SER A 12 -23.30 -1.99 13.84
N PRO A 13 -23.08 -2.46 15.07
CA PRO A 13 -23.56 -1.78 16.25
C PRO A 13 -23.02 -0.33 16.26
N PRO A 14 -23.83 0.68 16.65
CA PRO A 14 -23.37 2.05 16.73
C PRO A 14 -22.27 2.18 17.81
N HIS A 15 -21.32 3.10 17.59
CA HIS A 15 -20.24 3.48 18.52
C HIS A 15 -19.07 2.51 18.72
N ILE A 16 -19.00 1.37 18.02
CA ILE A 16 -17.81 0.51 18.06
C ILE A 16 -16.82 0.97 16.98
N PRO A 17 -15.61 1.44 17.33
CA PRO A 17 -14.63 1.83 16.34
C PRO A 17 -14.20 0.61 15.52
N TYR A 18 -14.09 0.80 14.21
CA TYR A 18 -13.68 -0.26 13.30
C TYR A 18 -12.74 0.27 12.22
N GLN A 19 -12.01 -0.65 11.60
CA GLN A 19 -11.17 -0.39 10.45
C GLN A 19 -11.58 -1.32 9.31
N VAL A 20 -11.71 -0.77 8.11
CA VAL A 20 -12.04 -1.52 6.90
C VAL A 20 -10.91 -1.35 5.91
N CYS A 21 -10.45 -2.47 5.37
CA CYS A 21 -9.29 -2.54 4.49
C CYS A 21 -9.60 -3.36 3.25
N ALA A 22 -9.20 -2.90 2.07
CA ALA A 22 -9.15 -3.68 0.84
C ALA A 22 -7.77 -3.52 0.23
N GLU A 23 -7.09 -4.65 -0.03
CA GLU A 23 -5.70 -4.67 -0.48
C GLU A 23 -4.78 -3.74 0.34
N GLU A 24 -4.34 -2.63 -0.26
CA GLU A 24 -3.44 -1.61 0.26
C GLU A 24 -4.19 -0.39 0.86
N PHE A 25 -5.51 -0.29 0.69
CA PHE A 25 -6.29 0.85 1.19
C PHE A 25 -7.04 0.50 2.47
N CYS A 26 -6.80 1.27 3.54
CA CYS A 26 -7.51 1.13 4.81
C CYS A 26 -8.09 2.45 5.27
N ARG A 27 -9.27 2.38 5.90
CA ARG A 27 -9.92 3.51 6.54
C ARG A 27 -10.42 3.12 7.93
N THR A 28 -10.17 3.99 8.90
CA THR A 28 -10.60 3.81 10.30
C THR A 28 -11.73 4.76 10.61
N TYR A 29 -12.76 4.26 11.29
CA TYR A 29 -13.92 5.01 11.73
C TYR A 29 -13.99 4.98 13.25
N GLY A 30 -13.84 6.15 13.87
CA GLY A 30 -13.86 6.28 15.35
C GLY A 30 -15.27 6.26 15.95
N ASN A 31 -16.24 6.84 15.24
CA ASN A 31 -17.65 6.92 15.66
C ASN A 31 -18.57 6.56 14.48
N PRO A 32 -18.68 5.29 14.11
CA PRO A 32 -19.43 4.88 12.93
C PRO A 32 -20.95 4.88 13.16
N LEU A 33 -21.68 5.07 12.05
CA LEU A 33 -23.14 4.93 11.99
C LEU A 33 -23.51 3.45 11.88
N ALA A 34 -24.76 3.11 12.24
CA ALA A 34 -25.24 1.71 12.20
C ALA A 34 -25.28 1.11 10.77
N ASN A 35 -25.50 1.95 9.76
CA ASN A 35 -25.34 1.59 8.35
C ASN A 35 -24.48 2.66 7.66
N GLU A 36 -23.37 2.24 7.07
CA GLU A 36 -22.44 3.12 6.37
C GLU A 36 -21.92 2.43 5.10
N THR A 37 -21.83 3.18 4.00
CA THR A 37 -21.22 2.70 2.76
C THR A 37 -19.83 3.29 2.58
N MET A 38 -18.88 2.44 2.25
CA MET A 38 -17.49 2.81 2.03
C MET A 38 -17.10 2.59 0.57
N ARG A 39 -16.47 3.62 -0.02
CA ARG A 39 -15.87 3.56 -1.36
C ARG A 39 -14.38 3.24 -1.28
N PHE A 40 -13.92 2.43 -2.21
CA PHE A 40 -12.50 2.16 -2.43
C PHE A 40 -11.98 2.85 -3.69
N PRO A 41 -10.69 3.21 -3.75
CA PRO A 41 -10.10 3.74 -4.97
C PRO A 41 -10.23 2.77 -6.16
N PRO A 42 -10.47 3.26 -7.40
CA PRO A 42 -10.63 2.43 -8.59
C PRO A 42 -9.47 1.45 -8.84
N GLU A 43 -8.25 1.79 -8.38
CA GLU A 43 -7.05 0.98 -8.52
C GLU A 43 -7.13 -0.31 -7.71
N VAL A 44 -7.79 -0.29 -6.54
CA VAL A 44 -7.93 -1.44 -5.62
C VAL A 44 -9.00 -2.41 -6.09
N ILE A 45 -10.05 -1.89 -6.74
CA ILE A 45 -11.26 -2.64 -7.11
C ILE A 45 -11.26 -3.12 -8.57
N LEU A 46 -10.14 -2.92 -9.29
CA LEU A 46 -9.93 -3.38 -10.66
C LEU A 46 -9.93 -4.92 -10.78
N HIS A 47 -9.56 -5.61 -9.70
CA HIS A 47 -9.50 -7.06 -9.60
C HIS A 47 -10.39 -7.57 -8.46
N ASP A 48 -10.61 -8.88 -8.43
CA ASP A 48 -11.23 -9.54 -7.29
C ASP A 48 -10.37 -9.28 -6.06
N HIS A 49 -10.95 -8.60 -5.08
CA HIS A 49 -10.24 -8.08 -3.93
C HIS A 49 -10.91 -8.57 -2.64
N GLN A 50 -10.08 -8.84 -1.63
CA GLN A 50 -10.55 -9.24 -0.32
C GLN A 50 -10.72 -8.00 0.56
N VAL A 51 -11.95 -7.76 1.00
CA VAL A 51 -12.27 -6.72 1.97
C VAL A 51 -12.27 -7.34 3.36
N ARG A 52 -11.55 -6.68 4.27
CA ARG A 52 -11.37 -7.09 5.66
C ARG A 52 -11.95 -6.01 6.54
N TRP A 53 -12.90 -6.40 7.37
CA TRP A 53 -13.53 -5.53 8.35
C TRP A 53 -13.08 -5.96 9.74
N LYS A 54 -12.33 -5.09 10.40
CA LYS A 54 -11.73 -5.31 11.71
C LYS A 54 -12.43 -4.43 12.73
N PHE A 55 -12.85 -4.99 13.84
CA PHE A 55 -13.44 -4.27 14.96
C PHE A 55 -12.97 -4.88 16.28
N THR A 56 -13.08 -4.10 17.35
CA THR A 56 -12.68 -4.54 18.69
C THR A 56 -13.94 -4.66 19.55
N GLU A 57 -14.23 -5.88 20.01
CA GLU A 57 -15.36 -6.18 20.89
C GLU A 57 -14.82 -6.91 22.12
N ASN A 58 -15.07 -6.37 23.32
CA ASN A 58 -14.63 -6.93 24.61
C ASN A 58 -13.14 -7.34 24.62
N GLU A 59 -12.25 -6.41 24.26
CA GLU A 59 -10.78 -6.59 24.20
C GLU A 59 -10.29 -7.62 23.16
N THR A 60 -11.19 -8.32 22.48
CA THR A 60 -10.85 -9.21 21.37
C THR A 60 -11.02 -8.48 20.04
N THR A 61 -10.04 -8.65 19.16
CA THR A 61 -10.09 -8.06 17.82
C THR A 61 -10.64 -9.11 16.87
N ALA A 62 -11.84 -8.88 16.34
CA ALA A 62 -12.47 -9.74 15.36
C ALA A 62 -12.25 -9.18 13.95
N ILE A 63 -12.14 -10.09 12.97
CA ILE A 63 -12.01 -9.74 11.56
C ILE A 63 -13.03 -10.55 10.78
N ILE A 64 -13.81 -9.86 9.95
CA ILE A 64 -14.70 -10.47 8.97
C ILE A 64 -14.10 -10.22 7.59
N GLU A 65 -13.97 -11.27 6.79
CA GLU A 65 -13.43 -11.19 5.44
C GLU A 65 -14.52 -11.53 4.41
N ILE A 66 -14.58 -10.76 3.32
CA ILE A 66 -15.40 -11.08 2.14
C ILE A 66 -14.55 -10.86 0.89
N ASN A 67 -14.78 -11.67 -0.14
CA ASN A 67 -14.20 -11.42 -1.46
C ASN A 67 -15.23 -10.68 -2.29
N CYS A 68 -14.87 -9.49 -2.77
CA CYS A 68 -15.68 -8.69 -3.67
C CYS A 68 -15.18 -8.88 -5.11
N PRO A 69 -16.09 -8.95 -6.11
CA PRO A 69 -15.72 -9.11 -7.50
C PRO A 69 -15.07 -7.83 -8.05
N ALA A 70 -14.25 -8.00 -9.09
CA ALA A 70 -13.69 -6.91 -9.88
C ALA A 70 -14.79 -5.98 -10.43
N THR A 71 -14.52 -4.68 -10.44
CA THR A 71 -15.41 -3.67 -11.02
C THR A 71 -14.67 -2.89 -12.12
N PRO A 72 -15.36 -2.54 -13.21
CA PRO A 72 -14.74 -1.84 -14.33
C PRO A 72 -14.29 -0.44 -13.92
N PHE A 73 -13.02 -0.12 -14.19
CA PHE A 73 -12.33 1.10 -13.74
C PHE A 73 -13.11 2.39 -14.03
N CYS A 74 -13.58 2.58 -15.27
CA CYS A 74 -14.25 3.82 -15.68
C CYS A 74 -15.60 4.06 -14.98
N GLN A 75 -16.30 3.03 -14.51
CA GLN A 75 -17.59 3.19 -13.83
C GLN A 75 -17.45 3.73 -12.40
N ASN A 76 -16.25 3.65 -11.81
CA ASN A 76 -15.97 4.11 -10.45
C ASN A 76 -15.28 5.49 -10.41
N ILE A 77 -15.15 6.16 -11.56
CA ILE A 77 -14.64 7.53 -11.63
C ILE A 77 -15.83 8.50 -11.60
N ASP A 78 -16.09 9.09 -10.45
CA ASP A 78 -17.20 10.05 -10.26
C ASP A 78 -16.81 11.52 -10.52
N CYS A 79 -15.60 11.77 -11.03
CA CYS A 79 -15.09 13.11 -11.32
C CYS A 79 -14.84 13.34 -12.80
N ILE A 80 -15.29 14.49 -13.32
CA ILE A 80 -15.05 14.93 -14.71
C ILE A 80 -13.69 15.63 -14.83
N PHE A 81 -13.29 16.42 -13.82
CA PHE A 81 -12.04 17.17 -13.79
C PHE A 81 -11.17 16.73 -12.60
N CYS A 82 -10.46 15.62 -12.77
CA CYS A 82 -9.50 15.09 -11.80
C CYS A 82 -8.32 14.45 -12.55
N SER A 83 -7.17 14.30 -11.90
CA SER A 83 -5.97 13.71 -12.52
C SER A 83 -6.25 12.32 -13.10
N ILE A 84 -7.03 11.50 -12.39
CA ILE A 84 -7.42 10.15 -12.80
C ILE A 84 -8.24 10.21 -14.11
N ALA A 85 -9.24 11.09 -14.20
CA ALA A 85 -10.03 11.23 -15.43
C ALA A 85 -9.20 11.82 -16.59
N ILE A 86 -8.38 12.84 -16.34
CA ILE A 86 -7.58 13.51 -17.38
C ILE A 86 -6.53 12.57 -18.00
N LEU A 87 -5.91 11.71 -17.19
CA LEU A 87 -4.92 10.74 -17.64
C LEU A 87 -5.53 9.49 -18.28
N ASN A 88 -6.86 9.31 -18.21
CA ASN A 88 -7.59 8.17 -18.79
C ASN A 88 -8.70 8.66 -19.74
N PRO A 89 -8.35 9.17 -20.94
CA PRO A 89 -9.32 9.69 -21.91
C PRO A 89 -10.34 8.64 -22.40
N GLU A 90 -10.01 7.35 -22.32
CA GLU A 90 -10.91 6.22 -22.62
C GLU A 90 -12.16 6.19 -21.74
N CYS A 91 -12.09 6.79 -20.54
CA CYS A 91 -13.20 6.84 -19.58
C CYS A 91 -14.05 8.11 -19.71
N TRP A 92 -13.74 9.02 -20.64
CA TRP A 92 -14.49 10.28 -20.75
C TRP A 92 -15.88 10.07 -21.32
N PRO A 93 -16.89 10.81 -20.82
CA PRO A 93 -18.19 10.84 -21.49
C PRO A 93 -18.00 11.44 -22.89
N THR A 94 -18.70 10.87 -23.88
CA THR A 94 -18.62 11.29 -25.29
C THR A 94 -18.84 12.79 -25.48
N ALA A 95 -19.72 13.39 -24.66
CA ALA A 95 -19.97 14.83 -24.65
C ALA A 95 -18.72 15.66 -24.28
N ALA A 96 -17.89 15.19 -23.33
CA ALA A 96 -16.67 15.89 -22.93
C ALA A 96 -15.60 15.82 -24.02
N ILE A 97 -15.46 14.68 -24.70
CA ILE A 97 -14.56 14.51 -25.85
C ILE A 97 -14.95 15.48 -26.97
N ILE A 98 -16.24 15.56 -27.30
CA ILE A 98 -16.75 16.48 -28.32
C ILE A 98 -16.51 17.94 -27.92
N ALA A 99 -16.79 18.29 -26.67
CA ALA A 99 -16.60 19.65 -26.16
C ALA A 99 -15.13 20.10 -26.23
N VAL A 100 -14.19 19.23 -25.80
CA VAL A 100 -12.75 19.53 -25.88
C VAL A 100 -12.27 19.60 -27.33
N THR A 101 -12.78 18.73 -28.21
CA THR A 101 -12.48 18.78 -29.65
C THR A 101 -12.96 20.10 -30.27
N ILE A 102 -14.18 20.55 -29.97
CA ILE A 102 -14.72 21.84 -30.44
C ILE A 102 -13.89 23.00 -29.89
N LEU A 103 -13.54 22.97 -28.59
CA LEU A 103 -12.74 24.02 -27.97
C LEU A 103 -11.35 24.12 -28.62
N LEU A 104 -10.66 22.99 -28.81
CA LEU A 104 -9.38 22.94 -29.51
C LEU A 104 -9.50 23.46 -30.94
N TYR A 105 -10.56 23.08 -31.66
CA TYR A 105 -10.81 23.56 -33.01
C TYR A 105 -11.01 25.08 -33.05
N LEU A 106 -11.78 25.65 -32.13
CA LEU A 106 -12.00 27.09 -32.04
C LEU A 106 -10.71 27.86 -31.69
N VAL A 107 -9.89 27.31 -30.78
CA VAL A 107 -8.60 27.90 -30.42
C VAL A 107 -7.65 27.87 -31.60
N ILE A 108 -7.50 26.72 -32.27
CA ILE A 108 -6.62 26.58 -33.44
C ILE A 108 -7.09 27.47 -34.60
N SER A 109 -8.39 27.47 -34.89
CA SER A 109 -8.98 28.32 -35.94
C SER A 109 -8.84 29.80 -35.62
N GLY A 110 -9.06 30.19 -34.35
CA GLY A 110 -8.80 31.54 -33.87
C GLY A 110 -7.33 31.94 -34.06
N CYS A 111 -6.39 31.12 -33.59
CA CYS A 111 -4.96 31.34 -33.80
C CYS A 111 -4.61 31.45 -35.29
N TYR A 112 -5.20 30.61 -36.15
CA TYR A 112 -4.96 30.66 -37.60
C TYR A 112 -5.48 31.96 -38.22
N VAL A 113 -6.70 32.41 -37.89
CA VAL A 113 -7.24 33.67 -38.41
C VAL A 113 -6.43 34.87 -37.91
N PHE A 114 -6.03 34.88 -36.64
CA PHE A 114 -5.25 35.98 -36.06
C PHE A 114 -3.80 36.03 -36.55
N LEU A 115 -3.16 34.88 -36.77
CA LEU A 115 -1.73 34.81 -37.12
C LEU A 115 -1.49 34.74 -38.63
N TYR A 116 -2.41 34.18 -39.42
CA TYR A 116 -2.18 33.86 -40.84
C TYR A 116 -3.05 34.64 -41.83
N VAL A 117 -4.21 35.18 -41.41
CA VAL A 117 -5.09 35.94 -42.31
C VAL A 117 -4.90 37.44 -42.06
N PRO A 118 -4.33 38.21 -43.01
CA PRO A 118 -4.29 39.67 -42.88
C PRO A 118 -5.71 40.21 -42.98
N ILE A 119 -6.31 40.60 -41.85
CA ILE A 119 -7.65 41.19 -41.80
C ILE A 119 -7.59 42.55 -42.51
N THR A 120 -7.93 42.59 -43.79
CA THR A 120 -8.11 43.85 -44.52
C THR A 120 -9.41 44.50 -44.08
N LEU A 121 -9.35 45.48 -43.16
CA LEU A 121 -10.47 46.23 -42.55
C LEU A 121 -11.42 46.96 -43.54
N GLY A 122 -11.21 46.87 -44.85
CA GLY A 122 -11.98 47.63 -45.86
C GLY A 122 -13.31 47.01 -46.29
N TRP A 123 -13.56 45.72 -46.04
CA TRP A 123 -14.75 45.01 -46.50
C TRP A 123 -16.01 45.16 -45.61
N PRO A 124 -15.95 45.10 -44.27
CA PRO A 124 -17.16 45.17 -43.44
C PRO A 124 -17.83 46.56 -43.47
N LEU A 125 -17.07 47.66 -43.60
CA LEU A 125 -17.63 49.01 -43.73
C LEU A 125 -18.42 49.21 -45.05
N ARG A 126 -17.97 48.57 -46.14
CA ARG A 126 -18.61 48.67 -47.47
C ARG A 126 -19.95 47.92 -47.53
N VAL A 127 -20.05 46.79 -46.83
CA VAL A 127 -21.30 46.03 -46.73
C VAL A 127 -22.34 46.80 -45.91
N LEU A 128 -21.93 47.45 -44.81
CA LEU A 128 -22.83 48.23 -43.96
C LEU A 128 -23.39 49.47 -44.67
N THR A 129 -22.55 50.20 -45.43
CA THR A 129 -23.00 51.35 -46.24
C THR A 129 -23.91 50.92 -47.40
N SER A 130 -23.62 49.79 -48.06
CA SER A 130 -24.50 49.24 -49.11
C SER A 130 -25.87 48.84 -48.55
N PHE A 131 -25.94 48.29 -47.32
CA PHE A 131 -27.21 47.94 -46.68
C PHE A 131 -28.04 49.18 -46.33
N ILE A 132 -27.44 50.23 -45.77
CA ILE A 132 -28.12 51.48 -45.42
C ILE A 132 -28.65 52.19 -46.68
N CYS A 133 -27.87 52.24 -47.76
CA CYS A 133 -28.33 52.80 -49.04
C CYS A 133 -29.44 51.98 -49.70
N ARG A 134 -29.46 50.65 -49.55
CA ARG A 134 -30.55 49.79 -50.04
C ARG A 134 -31.84 49.98 -49.24
N CYS A 135 -31.76 50.11 -47.92
CA CYS A 135 -32.91 50.40 -47.06
C CYS A 135 -33.52 51.78 -47.38
N LEU A 136 -32.70 52.82 -47.59
CA LEU A 136 -33.17 54.16 -47.97
C LEU A 136 -33.81 54.19 -49.37
N ARG A 137 -33.26 53.43 -50.34
CA ARG A 137 -33.86 53.30 -51.68
C ARG A 137 -35.14 52.46 -51.69
N SER A 138 -35.29 51.48 -50.80
CA SER A 138 -36.52 50.67 -50.67
C SER A 138 -37.70 51.47 -50.10
N VAL A 139 -37.46 52.50 -49.30
CA VAL A 139 -38.53 53.38 -48.77
C VAL A 139 -39.00 54.39 -49.83
N ILE A 140 -38.08 54.88 -50.69
CA ILE A 140 -38.40 55.85 -51.75
C ILE A 140 -39.03 55.18 -52.99
N ASN A 141 -38.66 53.93 -53.29
CA ASN A 141 -39.23 53.14 -54.40
C ASN A 141 -40.54 52.41 -54.04
N GLY A 142 -41.09 52.61 -52.84
CA GLY A 142 -42.37 52.03 -52.40
C GLY A 142 -43.61 52.80 -52.88
N ILE A 143 -43.44 53.99 -53.47
CA ILE A 143 -44.56 54.88 -53.89
C ILE A 143 -44.70 54.98 -55.42
N ASP A 144 -43.77 54.43 -56.21
CA ASP A 144 -43.83 54.55 -57.66
C ASP A 144 -43.36 53.28 -58.37
N VAL A 145 -44.24 52.30 -58.54
CA VAL A 145 -44.36 51.40 -59.72
C VAL A 145 -45.28 50.22 -59.38
N VAL A 146 -46.58 50.53 -59.29
CA VAL A 146 -47.70 49.63 -59.60
C VAL A 146 -47.85 49.46 -61.13
N THR A 147 -46.94 49.96 -61.96
CA THR A 147 -47.02 49.78 -63.42
C THR A 147 -45.65 49.58 -64.06
N ARG A 148 -45.23 48.31 -64.24
CA ARG A 148 -44.95 47.73 -65.57
C ARG A 148 -44.20 46.39 -65.47
N ARG A 149 -44.92 45.38 -65.96
CA ARG A 149 -44.49 44.04 -66.37
C ARG A 149 -43.29 44.05 -67.32
N THR A 150 -42.59 42.92 -67.32
CA THR A 150 -41.80 42.31 -68.43
C THR A 150 -40.53 43.06 -68.84
N ARG A 151 -39.33 42.47 -68.94
CA ARG A 151 -38.91 41.25 -69.65
C ARG A 151 -37.42 40.97 -69.36
N ARG A 152 -37.05 39.69 -69.24
CA ARG A 152 -35.81 39.00 -69.72
C ARG A 152 -34.41 39.52 -69.32
N GLY A 153 -33.56 38.59 -68.89
CA GLY A 153 -32.13 38.62 -69.19
C GLY A 153 -31.22 37.68 -68.39
N PHE A 154 -31.21 36.39 -68.74
CA PHE A 154 -30.08 35.44 -68.75
C PHE A 154 -28.73 35.80 -68.08
N ARG A 155 -28.21 34.91 -67.19
CA ARG A 155 -27.05 34.00 -67.40
C ARG A 155 -26.57 33.30 -66.10
N ASN A 156 -26.35 31.98 -66.21
CA ASN A 156 -25.52 31.10 -65.35
C ASN A 156 -24.00 31.46 -65.55
N PRO A 157 -22.98 30.97 -64.79
CA PRO A 157 -22.81 29.59 -64.31
C PRO A 157 -22.10 29.31 -62.95
N GLN A 158 -22.44 28.15 -62.39
CA GLN A 158 -21.62 27.10 -61.72
C GLN A 158 -20.22 27.41 -61.13
N ARG A 159 -19.99 26.92 -59.89
CA ARG A 159 -18.78 26.18 -59.48
C ARG A 159 -19.11 25.09 -58.44
N PRO A 160 -18.64 23.83 -58.60
CA PRO A 160 -18.62 22.81 -57.56
C PRO A 160 -17.20 22.60 -57.05
N VAL A 161 -16.96 22.79 -55.76
CA VAL A 161 -15.81 22.24 -55.03
C VAL A 161 -16.36 21.93 -53.63
N ASP A 162 -16.25 20.68 -53.19
CA ASP A 162 -16.34 20.24 -51.76
C ASP A 162 -16.47 18.71 -51.61
N LEU A 163 -16.66 17.95 -52.70
CA LEU A 163 -16.89 16.49 -52.57
C LEU A 163 -15.61 15.67 -52.37
N ILE A 164 -14.44 16.18 -52.79
CA ILE A 164 -13.17 15.44 -52.73
C ILE A 164 -12.50 15.58 -51.35
N GLU A 165 -12.62 16.74 -50.70
CA GLU A 165 -12.07 16.95 -49.36
C GLU A 165 -12.86 16.16 -48.29
N LEU A 166 -14.17 16.00 -48.45
CA LEU A 166 -15.00 15.21 -47.53
C LEU A 166 -14.69 13.70 -47.59
N LEU A 167 -14.31 13.18 -48.76
CA LEU A 167 -13.97 11.76 -48.96
C LEU A 167 -12.59 11.41 -48.40
N ALA A 168 -11.63 12.33 -48.42
CA ALA A 168 -10.30 12.11 -47.87
C ALA A 168 -10.32 11.99 -46.33
N VAL A 169 -11.16 12.77 -45.65
CA VAL A 169 -11.31 12.71 -44.18
C VAL A 169 -12.00 11.41 -43.74
N LEU A 170 -12.95 10.91 -44.54
CA LEU A 170 -13.67 9.66 -44.22
C LEU A 170 -12.78 8.42 -44.34
N CYS A 171 -11.84 8.40 -45.29
CA CYS A 171 -10.91 7.28 -45.50
C CYS A 171 -9.80 7.20 -44.44
N ILE A 172 -9.38 8.32 -43.85
CA ILE A 172 -8.38 8.33 -42.77
C ILE A 172 -9.00 7.83 -41.46
N PHE A 173 -10.30 8.09 -41.24
CA PHE A 173 -11.02 7.68 -40.04
C PHE A 173 -11.35 6.17 -39.99
N THR A 174 -11.44 5.50 -41.14
CA THR A 174 -11.75 4.06 -41.21
C THR A 174 -10.51 3.16 -41.13
N SER A 175 -9.31 3.69 -41.38
CA SER A 175 -8.07 2.90 -41.39
C SER A 175 -7.39 2.70 -40.02
N THR A 176 -7.86 3.35 -38.96
CA THR A 176 -7.22 3.28 -37.62
C THR A 176 -7.85 2.27 -36.65
N MET A 177 -8.89 1.53 -37.07
CA MET A 177 -9.63 0.58 -36.24
C MET A 177 -9.40 -0.88 -36.64
N ALA A 178 -8.14 -1.27 -36.84
CA ALA A 178 -7.77 -2.68 -36.87
C ALA A 178 -6.99 -2.99 -35.59
N GLU A 179 -7.70 -3.47 -34.56
CA GLU A 179 -7.10 -3.99 -33.34
C GLU A 179 -6.23 -5.23 -33.67
N ALA A 180 -4.92 -5.03 -33.75
CA ALA A 180 -3.97 -6.12 -33.79
C ALA A 180 -3.74 -6.63 -32.36
N ASN A 181 -4.56 -7.61 -31.92
CA ASN A 181 -4.28 -8.35 -30.69
C ASN A 181 -3.07 -9.29 -30.91
N GLY A 182 -1.87 -8.79 -30.62
CA GLY A 182 -0.64 -9.57 -30.64
C GLY A 182 -0.38 -10.26 -29.30
N CYS A 183 -0.54 -11.57 -29.23
CA CYS A 183 0.03 -12.39 -28.15
C CYS A 183 1.38 -12.94 -28.61
N GLN A 184 2.48 -12.55 -27.95
CA GLN A 184 3.80 -13.11 -28.26
C GLN A 184 3.95 -14.48 -27.57
N GLN A 185 3.93 -15.53 -28.39
CA GLN A 185 4.35 -16.87 -27.99
C GLN A 185 5.88 -16.90 -27.94
N VAL A 186 6.46 -17.32 -26.82
CA VAL A 186 7.91 -17.40 -26.66
C VAL A 186 8.29 -18.84 -26.40
N ASP A 187 8.94 -19.46 -27.39
CA ASP A 187 9.62 -20.74 -27.22
C ASP A 187 10.98 -20.47 -26.55
N VAL A 188 11.22 -21.04 -25.37
CA VAL A 188 12.49 -20.90 -24.64
C VAL A 188 13.17 -22.27 -24.56
N PHE A 189 14.50 -22.28 -24.66
CA PHE A 189 15.35 -23.46 -24.50
C PHE A 189 15.04 -24.19 -23.19
N SER A 190 14.47 -25.41 -23.28
CA SER A 190 14.21 -26.27 -22.13
C SER A 190 15.41 -27.17 -21.85
N HIS A 191 15.68 -27.43 -20.56
CA HIS A 191 16.76 -28.31 -20.17
C HIS A 191 16.23 -29.75 -20.04
N VAL A 192 16.50 -30.58 -21.04
CA VAL A 192 16.23 -32.02 -20.99
C VAL A 192 17.44 -32.71 -20.38
N SER A 193 17.25 -33.36 -19.24
CA SER A 193 18.29 -34.15 -18.58
C SER A 193 17.88 -35.61 -18.48
N THR A 194 18.83 -36.53 -18.59
CA THR A 194 18.59 -37.96 -18.38
C THR A 194 19.27 -38.36 -17.06
N VAL A 195 18.48 -38.75 -16.07
CA VAL A 195 18.97 -39.18 -14.76
C VAL A 195 18.94 -40.71 -14.74
N CYS A 196 20.10 -41.34 -14.66
CA CYS A 196 20.22 -42.79 -14.58
C CYS A 196 20.56 -43.25 -13.17
N SER A 197 19.73 -44.11 -12.58
CA SER A 197 20.01 -44.81 -11.34
C SER A 197 20.44 -46.24 -11.62
N ARG A 198 21.53 -46.69 -10.98
CA ARG A 198 21.99 -48.08 -11.04
C ARG A 198 21.41 -48.82 -9.84
N SER A 199 20.58 -49.82 -10.10
CA SER A 199 20.08 -50.78 -9.11
C SER A 199 20.69 -52.15 -9.38
N ASP A 200 20.57 -53.08 -8.44
CA ASP A 200 21.07 -54.45 -8.57
C ASP A 200 20.44 -55.20 -9.78
N ASP A 201 19.22 -54.80 -10.17
CA ASP A 201 18.49 -55.31 -11.35
C ASP A 201 18.83 -54.59 -12.68
N GLY A 202 19.76 -53.63 -12.68
CA GLY A 202 20.22 -52.93 -13.89
C GLY A 202 20.17 -51.39 -13.84
N GLN A 203 20.51 -50.75 -14.96
CA GLN A 203 20.53 -49.29 -15.09
C GLN A 203 19.15 -48.78 -15.56
N THR A 204 18.47 -48.01 -14.72
CA THR A 204 17.20 -47.36 -15.05
C THR A 204 17.45 -45.88 -15.33
N CYS A 205 17.26 -45.46 -16.58
CA CYS A 205 17.37 -44.05 -17.00
C CYS A 205 15.99 -43.43 -17.12
N LYS A 206 15.77 -42.32 -16.41
CA LYS A 206 14.54 -41.52 -16.46
C LYS A 206 14.85 -40.18 -17.11
N VAL A 207 13.98 -39.74 -18.02
CA VAL A 207 14.10 -38.42 -18.62
C VAL A 207 13.40 -37.42 -17.70
N GLN A 208 14.15 -36.41 -17.28
CA GLN A 208 13.65 -35.30 -16.48
C GLN A 208 13.69 -34.03 -17.31
N LEU A 209 12.52 -33.46 -17.54
CA LEU A 209 12.34 -32.17 -18.16
C LEU A 209 12.28 -31.11 -17.07
N SER A 210 13.11 -30.07 -17.16
CA SER A 210 13.09 -28.95 -16.22
C SER A 210 12.97 -27.61 -16.94
N GLU A 211 12.04 -26.77 -16.49
CA GLU A 211 11.70 -25.46 -17.06
C GLU A 211 11.67 -24.37 -15.99
N VAL A 212 12.16 -23.17 -16.31
CA VAL A 212 12.22 -22.03 -15.38
C VAL A 212 11.09 -21.02 -15.67
N LEU A 213 10.07 -21.03 -14.81
CA LEU A 213 8.95 -20.11 -14.84
C LEU A 213 9.34 -18.80 -14.13
N LYS A 214 9.32 -17.69 -14.86
CA LYS A 214 9.62 -16.36 -14.32
C LYS A 214 8.32 -15.61 -14.04
N ILE A 215 8.14 -15.19 -12.80
CA ILE A 215 7.00 -14.42 -12.31
C ILE A 215 7.51 -13.03 -11.94
N ASN A 216 6.72 -12.00 -12.26
CA ASN A 216 7.03 -10.62 -11.90
C ASN A 216 5.75 -9.86 -11.50
N PRO A 217 5.86 -8.63 -10.97
CA PRO A 217 4.70 -7.88 -10.47
C PRO A 217 3.59 -7.66 -11.51
N PHE A 218 3.95 -7.56 -12.79
CA PHE A 218 3.04 -7.37 -13.93
C PHE A 218 2.51 -8.69 -14.50
N LYS A 219 3.25 -9.78 -14.32
CA LYS A 219 3.00 -11.12 -14.85
C LYS A 219 2.90 -12.10 -13.69
N ARG A 220 1.71 -12.13 -13.07
CA ARG A 220 1.42 -12.96 -11.89
C ARG A 220 1.06 -14.40 -12.23
N GLN A 221 0.90 -14.75 -13.50
CA GLN A 221 0.58 -16.11 -13.95
C GLN A 221 1.56 -16.58 -15.01
N ALA A 222 2.04 -17.81 -14.86
CA ALA A 222 2.84 -18.51 -15.85
C ALA A 222 2.10 -19.78 -16.30
N CYS A 223 1.97 -19.98 -17.62
CA CYS A 223 1.32 -21.16 -18.18
C CYS A 223 2.34 -22.01 -18.93
N PHE A 224 2.34 -23.31 -18.63
CA PHE A 224 3.17 -24.32 -19.27
C PHE A 224 2.27 -25.33 -19.98
N LYS A 225 2.49 -25.55 -21.28
CA LYS A 225 1.75 -26.53 -22.09
C LYS A 225 2.70 -27.60 -22.63
N LEU A 226 2.39 -28.85 -22.35
CA LEU A 226 3.08 -30.00 -22.87
C LEU A 226 2.34 -30.53 -24.10
N HIS A 227 3.01 -30.58 -25.25
CA HIS A 227 2.43 -31.07 -26.50
C HIS A 227 3.04 -32.41 -26.94
N HIS A 228 2.23 -33.24 -27.59
CA HIS A 228 2.67 -34.42 -28.31
C HIS A 228 1.98 -34.47 -29.68
N ASN A 229 2.75 -34.45 -30.77
CA ASN A 229 2.22 -34.42 -32.14
C ASN A 229 1.12 -33.34 -32.35
N SER A 230 1.40 -32.10 -31.92
CA SER A 230 0.51 -30.93 -32.04
C SER A 230 -0.77 -30.95 -31.18
N THR A 231 -1.01 -31.98 -30.37
CA THR A 231 -2.09 -31.98 -29.37
C THR A 231 -1.53 -31.61 -27.99
N SER A 232 -2.24 -30.74 -27.25
CA SER A 232 -1.91 -30.41 -25.86
C SER A 232 -2.31 -31.58 -24.98
N LEU A 233 -1.38 -32.13 -24.20
CA LEU A 233 -1.64 -33.24 -23.26
C LEU A 233 -1.92 -32.72 -21.86
N HIS A 234 -1.04 -31.83 -21.38
CA HIS A 234 -1.08 -31.28 -20.04
C HIS A 234 -0.87 -29.77 -20.10
N GLU A 235 -1.69 -29.03 -19.36
CA GLU A 235 -1.55 -27.61 -19.19
C GLU A 235 -1.47 -27.28 -17.69
N ILE A 236 -0.41 -26.59 -17.29
CA ILE A 236 -0.12 -26.24 -15.91
C ILE A 236 -0.11 -24.72 -15.81
N HIS A 237 -1.00 -24.16 -15.01
CA HIS A 237 -1.04 -22.74 -14.67
C HIS A 237 -0.48 -22.55 -13.28
N VAL A 238 0.48 -21.65 -13.15
CA VAL A 238 1.11 -21.28 -11.90
C VAL A 238 0.80 -19.82 -11.64
N GLN A 239 -0.11 -19.56 -10.70
CA GLN A 239 -0.56 -18.22 -10.33
C GLN A 239 0.03 -17.80 -8.98
N TRP A 240 0.80 -16.73 -9.00
CA TRP A 240 1.29 -16.07 -7.81
C TRP A 240 0.15 -15.43 -7.01
N LYS A 241 0.05 -15.75 -5.72
CA LYS A 241 -0.92 -15.13 -4.82
C LYS A 241 -0.26 -14.09 -3.93
N SER A 242 0.80 -14.44 -3.22
CA SER A 242 1.54 -13.52 -2.33
C SER A 242 2.87 -14.10 -1.89
N LEU A 243 3.77 -13.22 -1.45
CA LEU A 243 4.92 -13.59 -0.64
C LEU A 243 4.53 -13.54 0.84
N ILE A 244 4.81 -14.61 1.56
CA ILE A 244 4.65 -14.71 3.00
C ILE A 244 6.03 -14.68 3.63
N LEU A 245 6.18 -13.82 4.63
CA LEU A 245 7.38 -13.63 5.42
C LEU A 245 7.04 -13.96 6.87
N LEU A 246 7.73 -14.92 7.47
CA LEU A 246 7.53 -15.28 8.87
C LEU A 246 8.66 -14.71 9.73
N CYS A 247 8.31 -13.95 10.77
CA CYS A 247 9.26 -13.26 11.64
C CYS A 247 10.05 -14.26 12.50
N GLU A 248 11.37 -14.09 12.57
CA GLU A 248 12.22 -14.67 13.60
C GLU A 248 12.52 -13.59 14.65
N PRO A 249 11.76 -13.56 15.77
CA PRO A 249 11.82 -12.45 16.72
C PRO A 249 13.08 -12.49 17.56
N VAL A 250 13.57 -11.31 17.93
CA VAL A 250 14.58 -11.08 18.95
C VAL A 250 14.03 -10.05 19.92
N THR A 251 13.93 -10.44 21.18
CA THR A 251 13.44 -9.58 22.25
C THR A 251 14.45 -8.46 22.52
N ASP A 252 13.96 -7.22 22.51
CA ASP A 252 14.76 -6.05 22.84
C ASP A 252 14.65 -5.74 24.33
N VAL A 253 13.41 -5.70 24.86
CA VAL A 253 13.17 -5.33 26.25
C VAL A 253 11.80 -5.81 26.73
N PHE A 254 11.72 -6.16 28.01
CA PHE A 254 10.45 -6.33 28.71
C PHE A 254 10.11 -5.04 29.48
N THR A 255 8.83 -4.68 29.50
CA THR A 255 8.39 -3.45 30.15
C THR A 255 7.00 -3.60 30.76
N ARG A 256 6.57 -2.61 31.54
CA ARG A 256 5.25 -2.51 32.15
C ARG A 256 4.78 -1.08 32.11
N GLU A 257 3.47 -0.91 32.14
CA GLU A 257 2.90 0.43 32.28
C GLU A 257 3.10 0.96 33.70
N THR A 258 3.77 2.10 33.79
CA THR A 258 4.16 2.73 35.05
C THR A 258 3.94 4.23 35.00
N ASN A 259 3.54 4.85 36.11
CA ASN A 259 3.49 6.31 36.25
C ASN A 259 4.71 6.85 37.00
N TYR A 260 5.18 8.02 36.57
CA TYR A 260 6.17 8.80 37.30
C TYR A 260 5.58 9.46 38.54
N ASN A 261 6.28 9.35 39.66
CA ASN A 261 6.02 10.09 40.88
C ASN A 261 7.32 10.69 41.41
N VAL A 262 7.19 11.75 42.22
CA VAL A 262 8.33 12.43 42.85
C VAL A 262 8.07 12.51 44.34
N VAL A 263 9.10 12.18 45.12
CA VAL A 263 9.14 12.46 46.55
C VAL A 263 10.37 13.31 46.82
N ASP A 264 10.23 14.33 47.66
CA ASP A 264 11.31 15.22 48.04
C ASP A 264 11.38 15.45 49.55
N SER A 265 12.56 15.83 50.02
CA SER A 265 12.80 16.17 51.41
C SER A 265 13.98 17.11 51.54
N LYS A 266 13.73 18.32 52.05
CA LYS A 266 14.78 19.26 52.44
C LYS A 266 15.33 18.92 53.82
N ARG A 267 16.66 18.88 53.95
CA ARG A 267 17.37 18.79 55.23
C ARG A 267 18.35 19.93 55.40
N ARG A 268 18.42 20.42 56.64
CA ARG A 268 19.36 21.45 57.06
C ARG A 268 20.78 20.87 57.13
N PRO A 269 21.82 21.73 57.07
CA PRO A 269 23.18 21.29 57.29
C PRO A 269 23.30 20.49 58.59
N HIS A 270 24.12 19.44 58.57
CA HIS A 270 24.41 18.56 59.70
C HIS A 270 23.20 17.75 60.21
N THR A 271 22.07 17.72 59.50
CA THR A 271 20.83 17.05 59.92
C THR A 271 20.48 15.92 58.96
N GLY A 272 20.05 14.77 59.50
CA GLY A 272 19.69 13.60 58.69
C GLY A 272 20.84 13.13 57.81
N SER A 273 20.54 12.88 56.54
CA SER A 273 21.50 12.51 55.49
C SER A 273 22.32 13.69 54.96
N CYS A 274 21.99 14.94 55.33
CA CYS A 274 22.71 16.14 54.90
C CYS A 274 23.93 16.43 55.80
N LYS A 275 24.96 15.58 55.71
CA LYS A 275 26.20 15.64 56.50
C LYS A 275 27.41 15.40 55.60
N GLY A 276 28.62 15.76 56.05
CA GLY A 276 29.85 15.47 55.30
C GLY A 276 29.88 16.13 53.92
N GLY A 277 30.04 15.33 52.86
CA GLY A 277 30.04 15.76 51.46
C GLY A 277 28.66 16.09 50.89
N LYS A 278 27.58 15.99 51.68
CA LYS A 278 26.21 16.42 51.32
C LYS A 278 25.72 15.78 50.03
N CYS A 279 25.37 16.58 49.01
CA CYS A 279 24.91 16.09 47.72
C CYS A 279 26.02 15.43 46.89
N ALA A 280 27.30 15.73 47.15
CA ALA A 280 28.40 15.11 46.42
C ALA A 280 28.54 13.61 46.75
N ASP A 281 28.01 13.17 47.89
CA ASP A 281 28.01 11.76 48.31
C ASP A 281 26.77 11.00 47.80
N ILE A 282 25.84 11.66 47.10
CA ILE A 282 24.59 11.06 46.63
C ILE A 282 24.67 10.70 45.15
N ASN A 283 24.47 9.42 44.86
CA ASN A 283 24.33 8.87 43.52
C ASN A 283 22.87 8.53 43.17
N ALA A 284 22.60 8.32 41.88
CA ALA A 284 21.31 7.90 41.32
C ALA A 284 20.65 6.70 42.02
N THR A 285 21.46 5.75 42.50
CA THR A 285 20.99 4.51 43.14
C THR A 285 20.88 4.63 44.66
N SER A 286 21.21 5.78 45.24
CA SER A 286 21.25 5.95 46.70
C SER A 286 19.83 5.92 47.28
N LEU A 287 19.64 5.09 48.31
CA LEU A 287 18.38 5.01 49.05
C LEU A 287 18.48 5.87 50.31
N ILE A 288 17.88 7.05 50.25
CA ILE A 288 17.93 8.04 51.32
C ILE A 288 16.75 7.78 52.28
N PRO A 289 16.97 7.63 53.60
CA PRO A 289 15.90 7.36 54.57
C PRO A 289 14.77 8.39 54.54
N GLU A 290 15.09 9.65 54.26
CA GLU A 290 14.12 10.73 54.09
C GLU A 290 13.12 10.52 52.95
N LEU A 291 13.45 9.64 51.99
CA LEU A 291 12.68 9.34 50.78
C LEU A 291 12.06 7.93 50.83
N GLU A 292 11.84 7.38 52.03
CA GLU A 292 11.37 6.00 52.27
C GLU A 292 10.19 5.58 51.38
N HIS A 293 9.23 6.49 51.15
CA HIS A 293 8.07 6.21 50.30
C HIS A 293 8.46 5.85 48.86
N GLY A 294 9.41 6.58 48.27
CA GLY A 294 9.91 6.32 46.91
C GLY A 294 10.92 5.18 46.84
N ASN A 295 11.58 4.83 47.95
CA ASN A 295 12.56 3.73 48.01
C ASN A 295 11.91 2.34 47.82
N LYS A 296 10.59 2.23 47.95
CA LYS A 296 9.82 0.99 47.72
C LYS A 296 9.70 0.61 46.24
N TYR A 297 10.05 1.54 45.35
CA TYR A 297 9.86 1.41 43.91
C TYR A 297 11.17 1.68 43.16
N PRO A 298 11.33 1.14 41.95
CA PRO A 298 12.43 1.52 41.08
C PRO A 298 12.35 3.04 40.85
N GLY A 299 13.48 3.72 41.06
CA GLY A 299 13.60 5.15 40.85
C GLY A 299 15.05 5.63 40.85
N ILE A 300 15.24 6.88 40.46
CA ILE A 300 16.51 7.59 40.47
C ILE A 300 16.45 8.66 41.55
N THR A 301 17.46 8.68 42.40
CA THR A 301 17.64 9.65 43.48
C THR A 301 18.61 10.74 43.03
N ALA A 302 18.26 11.99 43.28
CA ALA A 302 19.12 13.15 43.03
C ALA A 302 19.15 14.06 44.26
N CYS A 303 20.19 14.91 44.30
CA CYS A 303 20.39 15.88 45.37
C CYS A 303 20.86 17.19 44.77
N VAL A 304 20.27 18.29 45.23
CA VAL A 304 20.79 19.63 44.97
C VAL A 304 20.98 20.38 46.27
N GLU A 305 22.01 21.22 46.30
CA GLU A 305 22.22 22.11 47.43
C GLU A 305 21.12 23.19 47.45
N SER A 306 20.49 23.34 48.60
CA SER A 306 19.43 24.32 48.84
C SER A 306 19.92 25.41 49.80
N CYS A 307 19.18 26.51 49.91
CA CYS A 307 19.54 27.62 50.78
C CYS A 307 19.64 27.21 52.25
N GLY A 308 20.64 27.77 52.93
CA GLY A 308 20.84 27.69 54.37
C GLY A 308 20.63 29.05 55.05
N GLY A 309 20.94 29.12 56.34
CA GLY A 309 20.77 30.32 57.15
C GLY A 309 19.33 30.60 57.59
N LEU A 310 19.18 31.65 58.41
CA LEU A 310 17.93 31.97 59.11
C LEU A 310 16.76 32.28 58.16
N GLY A 311 17.06 32.77 56.95
CA GLY A 311 16.04 33.03 55.91
C GLY A 311 15.42 31.75 55.32
N CYS A 312 16.02 30.59 55.56
CA CYS A 312 15.55 29.29 55.10
C CYS A 312 15.28 28.32 56.25
N ASP A 313 14.88 28.86 57.41
CA ASP A 313 14.62 28.13 58.67
C ASP A 313 15.78 27.23 59.14
N CYS A 314 17.01 27.63 58.81
CA CYS A 314 18.24 26.94 59.15
C CYS A 314 19.10 27.75 60.11
N PHE A 315 19.56 27.15 61.21
CA PHE A 315 20.49 27.82 62.13
C PHE A 315 21.88 28.05 61.51
N TYR A 316 22.35 27.09 60.70
CA TYR A 316 23.66 27.13 60.06
C TYR A 316 23.62 27.84 58.70
N TRP A 317 24.62 28.68 58.42
CA TRP A 317 24.79 29.41 57.15
C TRP A 317 25.24 28.55 55.97
N SER A 318 25.69 27.33 56.22
CA SER A 318 26.04 26.37 55.17
C SER A 318 24.80 25.97 54.36
N SER A 319 24.96 25.56 53.09
CA SER A 319 23.86 25.10 52.23
C SER A 319 23.16 23.86 52.80
N GLY A 320 21.83 23.81 52.75
CA GLY A 320 21.05 22.62 53.02
C GLY A 320 21.10 21.64 51.84
N CYS A 321 20.47 20.48 52.00
CA CYS A 321 20.34 19.47 50.95
C CYS A 321 18.86 19.29 50.63
N LEU A 322 18.48 19.44 49.36
CA LEU A 322 17.18 19.01 48.86
C LEU A 322 17.38 17.67 48.15
N PHE A 323 16.95 16.61 48.82
CA PHE A 323 16.92 15.28 48.24
C PHE A 323 15.60 15.09 47.52
N TYR A 324 15.62 14.49 46.33
CA TYR A 324 14.40 14.06 45.68
C TYR A 324 14.64 12.77 44.91
N ARG A 325 13.58 11.97 44.77
CA ARG A 325 13.60 10.71 44.04
C ARG A 325 12.44 10.68 43.08
N ILE A 326 12.76 10.44 41.82
CA ILE A 326 11.80 10.17 40.76
C ILE A 326 11.64 8.64 40.72
N TYR A 327 10.43 8.14 40.96
CA TYR A 327 10.19 6.70 41.02
C TYR A 327 8.95 6.30 40.22
N LEU A 328 8.92 5.03 39.82
CA LEU A 328 7.89 4.48 38.96
C LEU A 328 6.97 3.55 39.74
N THR A 329 5.67 3.84 39.72
CA THR A 329 4.65 2.94 40.28
C THR A 329 3.94 2.21 39.15
N PRO A 330 3.75 0.88 39.24
CA PRO A 330 3.03 0.13 38.21
C PRO A 330 1.55 0.53 38.19
N ASN A 331 1.01 0.77 36.99
CA ASN A 331 -0.43 1.00 36.81
C ASN A 331 -1.18 -0.31 36.56
N SER A 332 -0.52 -1.28 35.92
CA SER A 332 -1.10 -2.54 35.49
C SER A 332 -0.19 -3.73 35.84
N PRO A 333 -0.74 -4.92 36.15
CA PRO A 333 0.04 -6.15 36.28
C PRO A 333 0.58 -6.67 34.94
N GLN A 334 0.06 -6.17 33.80
CA GLN A 334 0.42 -6.64 32.47
C GLN A 334 1.88 -6.33 32.15
N VAL A 335 2.60 -7.35 31.68
CA VAL A 335 3.96 -7.24 31.15
C VAL A 335 3.88 -7.23 29.63
N TYR A 336 4.67 -6.36 29.02
CA TYR A 336 4.82 -6.28 27.58
C TYR A 336 6.24 -6.66 27.16
N GLU A 337 6.34 -7.35 26.05
CA GLU A 337 7.58 -7.68 25.37
C GLU A 337 7.70 -6.79 24.13
N ILE A 338 8.78 -6.02 24.01
CA ILE A 338 9.12 -5.29 22.79
C ILE A 338 10.21 -6.08 22.06
N PHE A 339 10.00 -6.33 20.78
CA PHE A 339 10.91 -7.13 19.96
C PHE A 339 10.93 -6.64 18.50
N HIS A 340 12.00 -6.99 17.79
CA HIS A 340 12.08 -6.84 16.34
C HIS A 340 12.30 -8.20 15.68
N CYS A 341 12.13 -8.26 14.36
CA CYS A 341 12.44 -9.45 13.57
C CYS A 341 13.88 -9.35 13.07
N ASN A 342 14.79 -10.17 13.60
CA ASN A 342 16.18 -10.23 13.14
C ASN A 342 16.25 -10.74 11.69
N ARG A 343 15.38 -11.70 11.35
CA ARG A 343 15.25 -12.27 10.02
C ARG A 343 13.79 -12.57 9.69
N TRP A 344 13.52 -12.64 8.39
CA TRP A 344 12.23 -13.05 7.85
C TRP A 344 12.43 -14.30 7.00
N ARG A 345 11.65 -15.35 7.28
CA ARG A 345 11.66 -16.57 6.47
C ARG A 345 10.67 -16.47 5.33
N ASP A 346 11.17 -16.58 4.11
CA ASP A 346 10.38 -16.42 2.89
C ASP A 346 9.61 -17.69 2.50
N ALA A 347 8.35 -17.52 2.10
CA ALA A 347 7.54 -18.55 1.47
C ALA A 347 6.61 -17.95 0.40
N ALA A 348 6.68 -18.44 -0.82
CA ALA A 348 5.78 -18.02 -1.90
C ALA A 348 4.47 -18.81 -1.85
N LYS A 349 3.35 -18.11 -1.72
CA LYS A 349 2.01 -18.69 -1.84
C LYS A 349 1.62 -18.69 -3.32
N VAL A 350 1.50 -19.88 -3.89
CA VAL A 350 1.26 -20.08 -5.33
C VAL A 350 0.11 -21.04 -5.51
N GLU A 351 -0.86 -20.67 -6.35
CA GLU A 351 -1.92 -21.57 -6.79
C GLU A 351 -1.49 -22.25 -8.09
N ILE A 352 -1.56 -23.57 -8.11
CA ILE A 352 -1.17 -24.39 -9.25
C ILE A 352 -2.43 -25.08 -9.76
N THR A 353 -2.77 -24.86 -11.02
CA THR A 353 -3.90 -25.52 -11.69
C THR A 353 -3.35 -26.44 -12.77
N HIS A 354 -3.77 -27.70 -12.75
CA HIS A 354 -3.41 -28.70 -13.74
C HIS A 354 -4.63 -29.14 -14.54
N PHE A 355 -4.60 -28.92 -15.84
CA PHE A 355 -5.58 -29.38 -16.80
C PHE A 355 -5.05 -30.60 -17.57
N ASP A 356 -5.76 -31.72 -17.44
CA ASP A 356 -5.53 -32.95 -18.20
C ASP A 356 -6.43 -32.93 -19.43
N ALA A 357 -5.85 -32.72 -20.61
CA ALA A 357 -6.63 -32.63 -21.86
C ALA A 357 -7.18 -34.00 -22.30
N ILE A 358 -6.58 -35.11 -21.86
CA ILE A 358 -7.04 -36.46 -22.21
C ILE A 358 -8.29 -36.81 -21.38
N LYS A 359 -8.28 -36.47 -20.09
CA LYS A 359 -9.40 -36.75 -19.17
C LYS A 359 -10.45 -35.63 -19.12
N GLY A 360 -10.11 -34.43 -19.61
CA GLY A 360 -10.96 -33.24 -19.52
C GLY A 360 -11.15 -32.73 -18.08
N THR A 361 -10.23 -33.05 -17.17
CA THR A 361 -10.33 -32.71 -15.75
C THR A 361 -9.34 -31.61 -15.36
N ALA A 362 -9.79 -30.66 -14.53
CA ALA A 362 -8.96 -29.60 -13.96
C ALA A 362 -8.93 -29.75 -12.44
N ASP A 363 -7.72 -29.81 -11.85
CA ASP A 363 -7.53 -29.77 -10.41
C ASP A 363 -6.65 -28.57 -10.03
N SER A 364 -6.89 -27.97 -8.86
CA SER A 364 -6.05 -26.91 -8.30
C SER A 364 -5.43 -27.33 -6.96
N TYR A 365 -4.24 -26.81 -6.69
CA TYR A 365 -3.50 -27.03 -5.45
C TYR A 365 -2.80 -25.75 -5.01
N LEU A 366 -2.99 -25.37 -3.75
CA LEU A 366 -2.36 -24.21 -3.15
C LEU A 366 -1.05 -24.61 -2.46
N ALA A 367 0.08 -24.27 -3.08
CA ALA A 367 1.40 -24.57 -2.56
C ALA A 367 2.02 -23.39 -1.81
N HIS A 368 2.80 -23.70 -0.78
CA HIS A 368 3.69 -22.77 -0.09
C HIS A 368 5.12 -23.16 -0.42
N LEU A 369 5.67 -22.56 -1.48
CA LEU A 369 7.01 -22.88 -1.96
C LEU A 369 8.05 -22.13 -1.12
N ARG A 370 9.01 -22.86 -0.55
CA ARG A 370 10.17 -22.27 0.13
C ARG A 370 11.39 -22.31 -0.80
N PRO A 371 12.32 -21.34 -0.71
CA PRO A 371 13.54 -21.36 -1.51
C PRO A 371 14.27 -22.70 -1.40
N ASN A 372 14.62 -23.28 -2.54
CA ASN A 372 15.36 -24.55 -2.67
C ASN A 372 14.67 -25.80 -2.06
N ILE A 373 13.38 -25.73 -1.73
CA ILE A 373 12.62 -26.89 -1.23
C ILE A 373 11.60 -27.31 -2.30
N PRO A 374 11.81 -28.45 -2.98
CA PRO A 374 10.89 -28.92 -4.02
C PRO A 374 9.58 -29.45 -3.41
N VAL A 375 8.45 -29.06 -4.00
CA VAL A 375 7.11 -29.58 -3.71
C VAL A 375 6.65 -30.44 -4.89
N SER A 376 6.46 -31.73 -4.66
CA SER A 376 5.96 -32.66 -5.67
C SER A 376 4.43 -32.72 -5.63
N TRP A 377 3.81 -32.59 -6.80
CA TRP A 377 2.37 -32.73 -6.97
C TRP A 377 2.08 -33.46 -8.29
N LYS A 378 1.35 -34.58 -8.21
CA LYS A 378 1.12 -35.48 -9.34
C LYS A 378 2.44 -35.95 -9.99
N PHE A 379 2.62 -35.75 -11.29
CA PHE A 379 3.79 -36.18 -12.07
C PHE A 379 4.87 -35.09 -12.20
N PHE A 380 4.70 -33.95 -11.52
CA PHE A 380 5.64 -32.84 -11.59
C PHE A 380 6.02 -32.30 -10.21
N THR A 381 7.12 -31.58 -10.17
CA THR A 381 7.72 -31.00 -8.97
C THR A 381 7.98 -29.53 -9.23
N LEU A 382 7.61 -28.66 -8.29
CA LEU A 382 7.86 -27.23 -8.34
C LEU A 382 8.82 -26.84 -7.23
N ALA A 383 9.87 -26.11 -7.57
CA ALA A 383 10.82 -25.59 -6.59
C ALA A 383 11.01 -24.09 -6.83
N LEU A 384 11.00 -23.31 -5.74
CA LEU A 384 11.30 -21.89 -5.81
C LEU A 384 12.82 -21.72 -5.82
N SER A 385 13.37 -21.23 -6.92
CA SER A 385 14.83 -21.06 -7.09
C SER A 385 15.32 -19.79 -6.43
N SER A 386 14.65 -18.68 -6.71
CA SER A 386 15.01 -17.37 -6.17
C SER A 386 13.79 -16.47 -6.05
N ILE A 387 13.80 -15.59 -5.04
CA ILE A 387 12.88 -14.48 -4.90
C ILE A 387 13.72 -13.22 -4.73
N THR A 388 13.38 -12.16 -5.44
CA THR A 388 13.92 -10.83 -5.17
C THR A 388 12.78 -9.97 -4.62
N VAL A 389 12.99 -9.45 -3.41
CA VAL A 389 12.10 -8.50 -2.74
C VAL A 389 12.82 -7.15 -2.70
N PRO A 390 12.19 -6.04 -3.13
CA PRO A 390 12.77 -4.73 -2.90
C PRO A 390 12.97 -4.48 -1.40
N PRO A 391 13.91 -3.63 -0.97
CA PRO A 391 14.05 -3.28 0.43
C PRO A 391 12.75 -2.61 0.92
N ILE A 392 12.07 -3.24 1.89
CA ILE A 392 10.84 -2.72 2.49
C ILE A 392 11.13 -2.28 3.92
N PRO A 393 11.29 -0.96 4.19
CA PRO A 393 11.64 -0.46 5.52
C PRO A 393 10.65 -0.84 6.62
N LEU A 394 9.38 -1.10 6.26
CA LEU A 394 8.34 -1.53 7.20
C LEU A 394 8.67 -2.87 7.87
N LEU A 395 9.52 -3.71 7.26
CA LEU A 395 9.95 -4.98 7.86
C LEU A 395 10.93 -4.79 9.04
N ASN A 396 11.44 -3.57 9.25
CA ASN A 396 12.30 -3.19 10.37
C ASN A 396 11.52 -2.51 11.51
N LEU A 397 10.18 -2.55 11.48
CA LEU A 397 9.36 -2.05 12.58
C LEU A 397 9.55 -2.90 13.84
N LEU A 398 9.36 -2.25 14.99
CA LEU A 398 9.28 -2.93 16.28
C LEU A 398 7.86 -3.43 16.49
N PHE A 399 7.73 -4.47 17.29
CA PHE A 399 6.46 -5.02 17.75
C PHE A 399 6.44 -5.04 19.26
N ILE A 400 5.25 -4.92 19.82
CA ILE A 400 4.98 -5.05 21.25
C ILE A 400 3.95 -6.16 21.44
N SER A 401 4.17 -7.06 22.39
CA SER A 401 3.30 -8.20 22.68
C SER A 401 2.96 -8.28 24.17
N ASP A 402 1.72 -8.63 24.49
CA ASP A 402 1.27 -8.96 25.84
C ASP A 402 1.37 -10.47 26.14
N GLY A 403 1.87 -11.26 25.17
CA GLY A 403 1.93 -12.72 25.18
C GLY A 403 0.81 -13.39 24.37
N ASN A 404 -0.35 -12.74 24.22
CA ASN A 404 -1.49 -13.24 23.46
C ASN A 404 -1.65 -12.50 22.13
N HIS A 405 -1.54 -11.18 22.15
CA HIS A 405 -1.72 -10.26 21.05
C HIS A 405 -0.46 -9.46 20.80
N THR A 406 -0.31 -9.01 19.57
CA THR A 406 0.82 -8.18 19.15
C THR A 406 0.31 -6.89 18.52
N ALA A 407 1.04 -5.80 18.72
CA ALA A 407 0.82 -4.51 18.06
C ALA A 407 2.14 -3.98 17.48
N ILE A 408 2.04 -3.07 16.52
CA ILE A 408 3.21 -2.33 16.01
C ILE A 408 3.67 -1.32 17.07
N TRP A 409 4.98 -1.21 17.27
CA TRP A 409 5.62 -0.28 18.18
C TRP A 409 6.55 0.68 17.44
N HIS A 410 6.59 1.94 17.86
CA HIS A 410 7.53 2.92 17.31
C HIS A 410 8.78 3.06 18.17
N SER A 411 9.93 3.14 17.52
CA SER A 411 11.24 3.30 18.16
C SER A 411 11.42 4.62 18.93
N ASN A 412 10.60 5.64 18.64
CA ASN A 412 10.63 6.91 19.38
C ASN A 412 9.95 6.84 20.75
N LYS A 413 9.12 5.83 21.00
CA LYS A 413 8.48 5.58 22.30
C LYS A 413 9.37 4.66 23.10
N LYS A 414 10.16 5.25 23.99
CA LYS A 414 11.00 4.51 24.94
C LYS A 414 10.23 4.35 26.24
N PRO A 415 9.91 3.12 26.66
CA PRO A 415 9.31 2.91 27.97
C PRO A 415 10.30 3.29 29.08
N ALA A 416 9.77 3.82 30.18
CA ALA A 416 10.55 4.24 31.33
C ALA A 416 11.21 3.05 32.04
N LEU A 417 10.49 1.93 32.15
CA LEU A 417 10.97 0.69 32.75
C LEU A 417 11.53 -0.24 31.67
N GLN A 418 12.80 -0.64 31.78
CA GLN A 418 13.50 -1.51 30.83
C GLN A 418 14.08 -2.72 31.54
N CYS A 419 13.49 -3.88 31.28
CA CYS A 419 13.78 -5.12 32.00
C CYS A 419 14.38 -6.17 31.06
N PRO A 420 15.36 -6.96 31.53
CA PRO A 420 16.02 -7.98 30.72
C PRO A 420 15.15 -9.22 30.47
N ASN A 421 14.19 -9.51 31.37
CA ASN A 421 13.31 -10.66 31.26
C ASN A 421 11.93 -10.37 31.85
N HIS A 422 10.97 -11.25 31.56
CA HIS A 422 9.59 -11.14 32.01
C HIS A 422 9.46 -11.12 33.55
N THR A 423 10.26 -11.90 34.27
CA THR A 423 10.22 -11.98 35.74
C THR A 423 10.71 -10.68 36.40
N ALA A 424 11.77 -10.10 35.87
CA ALA A 424 12.31 -8.80 36.28
C ALA A 424 11.25 -7.71 36.12
N ALA A 425 10.57 -7.67 34.97
CA ALA A 425 9.44 -6.76 34.75
C ALA A 425 8.32 -6.95 35.77
N LYS A 426 7.93 -8.19 36.04
CA LYS A 426 6.90 -8.51 37.04
C LYS A 426 7.27 -8.02 38.44
N ASN A 427 8.54 -8.16 38.83
CA ASN A 427 9.04 -7.77 40.15
C ASN A 427 9.53 -6.32 40.22
N LEU A 428 9.50 -5.58 39.11
CA LEU A 428 10.03 -4.21 38.98
C LEU A 428 11.54 -4.09 39.26
N ASP A 429 12.28 -5.16 39.02
CA ASP A 429 13.74 -5.22 39.15
C ASP A 429 14.39 -4.89 37.80
N CYS A 430 14.32 -3.61 37.42
CA CYS A 430 14.63 -3.17 36.07
C CYS A 430 15.42 -1.87 36.06
N ASP A 431 16.12 -1.65 34.96
CA ASP A 431 16.76 -0.37 34.69
C ASP A 431 15.70 0.67 34.33
N ILE A 432 15.98 1.91 34.74
CA ILE A 432 15.07 3.03 34.54
C ILE A 432 15.72 4.01 33.59
N VAL A 433 14.97 4.40 32.58
CA VAL A 433 15.34 5.47 31.67
C VAL A 433 14.44 6.66 31.97
N GLU A 434 14.99 7.64 32.70
CA GLU A 434 14.27 8.87 33.00
C GLU A 434 14.23 9.83 31.80
N ASP A 435 13.04 10.34 31.50
CA ASP A 435 12.81 11.46 30.58
C ASP A 435 12.06 12.56 31.35
N CYS A 436 12.75 13.13 32.33
CA CYS A 436 12.22 14.09 33.29
C CYS A 436 13.05 15.36 33.33
N THR A 437 12.39 16.52 33.40
CA THR A 437 13.02 17.81 33.69
C THR A 437 12.59 18.29 35.08
N CYS A 438 13.54 18.37 36.01
CA CYS A 438 13.29 18.80 37.38
C CYS A 438 13.74 20.23 37.63
N TYR A 439 12.87 21.00 38.29
CA TYR A 439 13.14 22.35 38.77
C TYR A 439 13.09 22.33 40.30
N PRO A 440 14.24 22.17 40.97
CA PRO A 440 14.29 22.23 42.42
C PRO A 440 14.03 23.67 42.88
N ALA A 441 13.03 23.83 43.75
CA ALA A 441 12.75 25.06 44.50
C ALA A 441 13.35 24.96 45.91
N GLU A 442 13.21 26.00 46.73
CA GLU A 442 13.85 26.05 48.06
C GLU A 442 13.51 24.85 48.96
N THR A 443 12.30 24.28 48.85
CA THR A 443 11.82 23.17 49.71
C THR A 443 11.27 21.97 48.96
N GLN A 444 10.99 22.08 47.66
CA GLN A 444 10.33 21.03 46.87
C GLN A 444 11.01 20.85 45.52
N ALA A 445 10.94 19.65 44.95
CA ALA A 445 11.45 19.37 43.61
C ALA A 445 10.29 19.17 42.64
N ASN A 446 10.05 20.14 41.74
CA ASN A 446 9.00 20.02 40.74
C ASN A 446 9.56 19.39 39.47
N CYS A 447 9.26 18.10 39.23
CA CYS A 447 9.66 17.42 38.02
C CYS A 447 8.51 17.24 37.04
N LYS A 448 8.79 17.53 35.77
CA LYS A 448 7.91 17.23 34.64
C LYS A 448 8.50 16.07 33.86
N CYS A 449 7.84 14.93 33.91
CA CYS A 449 8.26 13.70 33.24
C CYS A 449 7.38 13.43 32.01
N ARG A 450 7.99 12.90 30.95
CA ARG A 450 7.26 12.44 29.77
C ARG A 450 6.69 11.05 30.00
N GLN A 451 5.37 10.99 30.20
CA GLN A 451 4.64 9.75 30.34
C GLN A 451 4.45 9.06 28.98
N VAL A 452 4.64 7.74 28.92
CA VAL A 452 4.35 6.92 27.75
C VAL A 452 3.25 5.94 28.11
N ASP A 453 2.05 6.19 27.57
CA ASP A 453 0.90 5.31 27.76
C ASP A 453 1.03 4.10 26.82
N ILE A 454 1.33 2.93 27.41
CA ILE A 454 1.59 1.70 26.65
C ILE A 454 0.26 1.02 26.33
N SER A 455 -0.65 0.95 27.31
CA SER A 455 -1.96 0.29 27.14
C SER A 455 -2.77 0.97 26.05
N SER A 456 -2.95 2.29 26.12
CA SER A 456 -3.69 3.07 25.13
C SER A 456 -3.13 2.93 23.71
N TRP A 457 -1.80 2.77 23.57
CA TRP A 457 -1.16 2.52 22.29
C TRP A 457 -1.42 1.11 21.77
N PHE A 458 -1.27 0.12 22.66
CA PHE A 458 -1.42 -1.30 22.37
C PHE A 458 -2.86 -1.66 21.98
N ASP A 459 -3.84 -1.08 22.70
CA ASP A 459 -5.26 -1.34 22.50
C ASP A 459 -5.85 -0.60 21.29
N ASN A 460 -5.08 0.33 20.71
CA ASN A 460 -5.52 1.04 19.51
C ASN A 460 -5.62 0.08 18.32
N ILE A 461 -6.81 0.04 17.72
CA ILE A 461 -7.13 -0.80 16.56
C ILE A 461 -6.21 -0.58 15.36
N GLN A 462 -5.59 0.60 15.24
CA GLN A 462 -4.66 0.91 14.15
C GLN A 462 -3.29 0.25 14.31
N HIS A 463 -2.87 -0.02 15.54
CA HIS A 463 -1.56 -0.59 15.84
C HIS A 463 -1.62 -2.09 16.11
N ARG A 464 -2.71 -2.56 16.71
CA ARG A 464 -2.90 -3.99 17.03
C ARG A 464 -2.94 -4.83 15.76
N LEU A 465 -2.27 -5.96 15.72
CA LEU A 465 -2.29 -6.83 14.54
C LEU A 465 -3.67 -7.47 14.36
N PRO A 466 -4.12 -7.69 13.10
CA PRO A 466 -3.41 -7.40 11.86
C PRO A 466 -3.45 -5.92 11.46
N VAL A 467 -2.37 -5.45 10.85
CA VAL A 467 -2.25 -4.09 10.31
C VAL A 467 -1.85 -4.18 8.85
N VAL A 468 -2.42 -3.31 8.03
CA VAL A 468 -2.11 -3.20 6.59
C VAL A 468 -1.40 -1.88 6.37
N LEU A 469 -0.14 -1.95 5.95
CA LEU A 469 0.73 -0.82 5.65
C LEU A 469 1.34 -1.06 4.27
N PRO A 470 0.79 -0.49 3.18
CA PRO A 470 1.28 -0.75 1.83
C PRO A 470 2.80 -0.59 1.72
N PRO A 471 3.54 -1.58 1.21
CA PRO A 471 3.11 -2.80 0.48
C PRO A 471 2.95 -4.09 1.35
N VAL A 472 2.95 -3.97 2.69
CA VAL A 472 2.99 -5.10 3.64
C VAL A 472 1.72 -5.20 4.48
N THR A 473 1.22 -6.41 4.67
CA THR A 473 0.24 -6.70 5.72
C THR A 473 0.87 -7.53 6.82
N PHE A 474 0.88 -7.02 8.05
CA PHE A 474 1.26 -7.77 9.25
C PHE A 474 0.05 -8.47 9.84
N ARG A 475 0.21 -9.75 10.20
CA ARG A 475 -0.80 -10.57 10.88
C ARG A 475 -0.11 -11.42 11.94
N GLN A 476 -0.87 -11.85 12.94
CA GLN A 476 -0.41 -12.86 13.89
C GLN A 476 -0.85 -14.23 13.40
N THR A 477 0.05 -15.21 13.40
CA THR A 477 -0.28 -16.61 13.10
C THR A 477 -1.02 -17.25 14.27
N ARG A 478 -1.60 -18.43 14.06
CA ARG A 478 -2.22 -19.22 15.16
C ARG A 478 -1.23 -19.60 16.25
N GLU A 479 0.05 -19.64 15.91
CA GLU A 479 1.17 -19.96 16.81
C GLU A 479 1.69 -18.71 17.55
N GLY A 480 1.07 -17.54 17.35
CA GLY A 480 1.46 -16.28 17.98
C GLY A 480 2.58 -15.52 17.28
N GLN A 481 3.14 -16.04 16.18
CA GLN A 481 4.24 -15.40 15.45
C GLN A 481 3.74 -14.29 14.51
N VAL A 482 4.57 -13.27 14.29
CA VAL A 482 4.28 -12.22 13.32
C VAL A 482 4.55 -12.72 11.90
N GLN A 483 3.57 -12.56 11.02
CA GLN A 483 3.64 -12.86 9.60
C GLN A 483 3.43 -11.57 8.80
N ALA A 484 4.37 -11.23 7.93
CA ALA A 484 4.21 -10.22 6.90
C ALA A 484 3.75 -10.88 5.58
N THR A 485 2.82 -10.23 4.88
CA THR A 485 2.32 -10.68 3.58
C THR A 485 2.47 -9.55 2.58
N ILE A 486 3.12 -9.83 1.46
CA ILE A 486 3.39 -8.88 0.36
C ILE A 486 2.67 -9.37 -0.89
N SER A 487 1.74 -8.57 -1.39
CA SER A 487 0.89 -8.88 -2.55
C SER A 487 1.47 -8.36 -3.87
N SER A 488 2.15 -7.22 -3.85
CA SER A 488 2.71 -6.54 -5.02
C SER A 488 4.24 -6.43 -4.87
N MET A 489 4.99 -6.39 -5.99
CA MET A 489 6.44 -6.08 -6.06
C MET A 489 7.50 -7.22 -6.03
N THR A 490 7.14 -8.50 -6.06
CA THR A 490 8.15 -9.58 -6.06
C THR A 490 8.43 -10.15 -7.44
N THR A 491 9.71 -10.33 -7.78
CA THR A 491 10.14 -11.16 -8.91
C THR A 491 10.58 -12.52 -8.37
N SER A 492 10.19 -13.60 -9.05
CA SER A 492 10.56 -14.95 -8.63
C SER A 492 10.79 -15.87 -9.82
N GLU A 493 11.65 -16.86 -9.59
CA GLU A 493 11.93 -17.93 -10.55
C GLU A 493 11.52 -19.27 -9.91
N ILE A 494 10.60 -19.96 -10.56
CA ILE A 494 10.07 -21.26 -10.13
C ILE A 494 10.51 -22.30 -11.16
N ILE A 495 11.19 -23.34 -10.69
CA ILE A 495 11.61 -24.47 -11.51
C ILE A 495 10.49 -25.51 -11.50
N LEU A 496 9.91 -25.79 -12.66
CA LEU A 496 9.01 -26.90 -12.89
C LEU A 496 9.83 -28.09 -13.41
N SER A 497 9.74 -29.24 -12.75
CA SER A 497 10.38 -30.47 -13.18
C SER A 497 9.35 -31.56 -13.40
N ILE A 498 9.35 -32.18 -14.57
CA ILE A 498 8.46 -33.28 -14.94
C ILE A 498 9.31 -34.55 -15.06
N LYS A 499 8.91 -35.61 -14.36
CA LYS A 499 9.56 -36.92 -14.46
C LYS A 499 8.64 -37.85 -15.24
N ASP A 500 9.07 -38.23 -16.43
CA ASP A 500 8.36 -39.23 -17.22
C ASP A 500 9.12 -40.56 -17.19
N ASN A 501 8.37 -41.65 -17.02
CA ASN A 501 8.87 -43.03 -17.15
C ASN A 501 8.73 -43.54 -18.59
N SER A 502 8.07 -42.80 -19.48
CA SER A 502 7.80 -43.21 -20.85
C SER A 502 9.01 -43.00 -21.77
N LYS A 503 9.26 -43.96 -22.67
CA LYS A 503 10.27 -43.87 -23.75
C LYS A 503 9.93 -42.81 -24.80
N THR A 504 8.86 -42.06 -24.62
CA THR A 504 8.32 -41.10 -25.58
C THR A 504 8.90 -39.74 -25.31
N THR A 505 9.76 -39.28 -26.21
CA THR A 505 10.33 -37.93 -26.16
C THR A 505 9.23 -36.92 -26.53
N PRO A 506 8.85 -35.99 -25.65
CA PRO A 506 7.93 -34.91 -26.02
C PRO A 506 8.58 -34.05 -27.11
N ARG A 507 7.84 -33.80 -28.21
CA ARG A 507 8.40 -33.16 -29.41
C ARG A 507 8.43 -31.64 -29.36
N GLN A 508 7.49 -30.99 -28.63
CA GLN A 508 7.37 -29.53 -28.55
C GLN A 508 6.70 -29.11 -27.24
N GLN A 509 7.10 -27.94 -26.73
CA GLN A 509 6.58 -27.32 -25.51
C GLN A 509 6.42 -25.84 -25.75
N THR A 510 5.35 -25.27 -25.19
CA THR A 510 5.04 -23.86 -25.40
C THR A 510 4.86 -23.18 -24.06
N ARG A 511 5.53 -22.04 -23.88
CA ARG A 511 5.30 -21.14 -22.76
C ARG A 511 4.45 -19.97 -23.21
N GLN A 512 3.37 -19.72 -22.47
CA GLN A 512 2.54 -18.53 -22.66
C GLN A 512 2.52 -17.74 -21.35
N GLN A 513 2.88 -16.46 -21.44
CA GLN A 513 2.67 -15.51 -20.35
C GLN A 513 1.51 -14.62 -20.74
N GLN A 514 0.42 -14.72 -19.98
CA GLN A 514 -0.74 -13.88 -20.19
C GLN A 514 -0.39 -12.46 -19.71
N LEU A 515 -0.29 -11.52 -20.66
CA LEU A 515 -0.27 -10.10 -20.31
C LEU A 515 -1.66 -9.72 -19.77
N PRO A 516 -1.75 -8.82 -18.78
CA PRO A 516 -3.01 -8.12 -18.56
C PRO A 516 -3.44 -7.50 -19.89
N ARG A 517 -4.76 -7.45 -20.15
CA ARG A 517 -5.34 -6.67 -21.25
C ARG A 517 -4.86 -5.21 -21.08
N GLN A 518 -3.70 -4.89 -21.63
CA GLN A 518 -3.38 -3.53 -21.95
C GLN A 518 -4.23 -3.22 -23.17
N GLN A 519 -5.17 -2.29 -23.02
CA GLN A 519 -5.49 -1.41 -24.12
C GLN A 519 -4.14 -0.84 -24.58
N GLN A 520 -3.63 -1.34 -25.71
CA GLN A 520 -2.32 -0.94 -26.22
C GLN A 520 -2.35 0.56 -26.58
N PRO A 521 -1.37 1.36 -26.14
CA PRO A 521 -1.03 2.59 -26.84
C PRO A 521 -0.27 2.19 -28.12
N THR A 522 -0.82 2.55 -29.27
CA THR A 522 -0.14 2.49 -30.56
C THR A 522 1.10 3.38 -30.52
N SER A 523 2.29 2.78 -30.55
CA SER A 523 3.55 3.51 -30.74
C SER A 523 3.82 3.66 -32.24
N LEU A 524 3.80 4.91 -32.71
CA LEU A 524 4.25 5.32 -34.04
C LEU A 524 5.26 6.45 -33.85
N TRP A 525 6.53 6.09 -33.70
CA TRP A 525 7.67 6.99 -33.91
C TRP A 525 8.76 6.23 -34.67
N THR A 526 8.62 6.19 -35.99
CA THR A 526 9.74 5.97 -36.90
C THR A 526 10.23 7.34 -37.36
N ALA A 527 11.39 7.75 -36.86
CA ALA A 527 12.11 8.91 -37.37
C ALA A 527 12.66 8.59 -38.78
N PRO A 528 12.46 9.45 -39.79
CA PRO A 528 13.22 9.35 -41.02
C PRO A 528 14.58 10.04 -40.85
N SER A 529 15.63 9.30 -41.14
CA SER A 529 16.95 9.81 -41.51
C SER A 529 16.84 10.75 -42.72
N ALA A 530 17.37 11.96 -42.59
CA ALA A 530 17.74 12.82 -43.69
C ALA A 530 19.18 13.33 -43.47
N GLN A 531 19.85 13.54 -44.60
CA GLN A 531 21.27 13.88 -44.80
C GLN A 531 21.80 15.05 -43.96
#